data_AF-A0A820N2T8-F1
#
_entry.id   AF-A0A820N2T8-F1
#
_cell.length_a   1.000
_cell.length_b   1.000
_cell.length_c   1.000
_cell.angle_alpha   90.00
_cell.angle_beta   90.00
_cell.angle_gamma   90.00
#
_symmetry.space_group_name_H-M   'P 1'
#
loop_
_entity.id
_entity.type
_entity.pdbx_description
1 polymer ?
#
loop_
_entity_poly.entity_id
_entity_poly.type
_entity_poly.pdbx_seq_one_letter_code
_entity_poly.pdbx_strand_id
1 'polypeptide(L)' 'MLKRKQYFSLDRFLIRGSVRVGFRILPSRRQLDEIIYRGHKAELFDKYMTFIKILQQIYDTIQAFYAENNYLQ' A
#
# COMPACT_ATOMS: atom_id res chain seq x y z
N MET A 1 28.30 -7.74 22.12
CA MET A 1 27.40 -7.47 20.97
C MET A 1 26.22 -8.43 21.02
N LEU A 2 25.10 -8.05 21.64
CA LEU A 2 23.97 -8.94 21.93
C LEU A 2 22.68 -8.46 21.23
N LYS A 3 22.01 -9.40 20.55
CA LYS A 3 20.54 -9.51 20.34
C LYS A 3 19.78 -8.51 19.45
N ARG A 4 20.40 -7.67 18.60
CA ARG A 4 19.59 -6.84 17.67
C ARG A 4 18.92 -7.59 16.51
N LYS A 5 19.41 -8.77 16.10
CA LYS A 5 18.90 -9.47 14.90
C LYS A 5 17.56 -10.23 15.08
N GLN A 6 17.11 -10.51 16.32
CA GLN A 6 15.90 -11.31 16.57
C GLN A 6 14.61 -10.46 16.72
N TYR A 7 14.70 -9.19 17.10
CA TYR A 7 13.51 -8.33 17.23
C TYR A 7 12.85 -8.06 15.87
N PHE A 8 13.65 -7.84 14.81
CA PHE A 8 13.12 -7.59 13.46
C PHE A 8 12.33 -8.75 12.83
N SER A 9 12.51 -10.00 13.30
CA SER A 9 11.75 -11.15 12.78
C SER A 9 10.36 -11.27 13.41
N LEU A 10 10.22 -10.95 14.70
CA LEU A 10 8.93 -11.02 15.40
C LEU A 10 7.99 -9.92 14.91
N ASP A 11 8.49 -8.69 14.80
CA ASP A 11 7.71 -7.56 14.27
C ASP A 11 7.26 -7.83 12.83
N ARG A 12 8.14 -8.38 11.99
CA ARG A 12 7.77 -8.79 10.62
C ARG A 12 6.75 -9.93 10.57
N PHE A 13 6.73 -10.83 11.55
CA PHE A 13 5.73 -11.90 11.63
C PHE A 13 4.37 -11.34 12.07
N LEU A 14 4.36 -10.51 13.11
CA LEU A 14 3.16 -9.87 13.64
C LEU A 14 2.53 -8.93 12.61
N ILE A 15 3.32 -8.08 11.95
CA ILE A 15 2.83 -7.18 10.88
C ILE A 15 2.23 -8.00 9.73
N ARG A 16 2.95 -9.03 9.25
CA ARG A 16 2.43 -9.90 8.18
C ARG A 16 1.17 -10.64 8.58
N GLY A 17 1.06 -11.06 9.84
CA GLY A 17 -0.13 -11.71 10.40
C GLY A 17 -1.33 -10.76 10.44
N SER A 18 -1.16 -9.57 10.99
CA SER A 18 -2.20 -8.53 11.09
C SER A 18 -2.71 -8.10 9.72
N VAL A 19 -1.81 -7.91 8.74
CA VAL A 19 -2.18 -7.60 7.35
C VAL A 19 -3.03 -8.73 6.76
N ARG A 20 -2.66 -9.99 6.98
CA ARG A 20 -3.41 -11.16 6.49
C ARG A 20 -4.82 -11.25 7.08
N VAL A 21 -4.98 -10.91 8.35
CA VAL A 21 -6.29 -10.83 9.01
C VAL A 21 -7.10 -9.66 8.46
N GLY A 22 -6.49 -8.50 8.23
CA GLY A 22 -7.12 -7.35 7.57
C GLY A 22 -7.65 -7.68 6.16
N PHE A 23 -6.91 -8.49 5.39
CA PHE A 23 -7.37 -8.97 4.07
C PHE A 23 -8.63 -9.84 4.14
N ARG A 24 -8.94 -10.49 5.27
CA ARG A 24 -10.15 -11.32 5.42
C ARG A 24 -11.43 -10.50 5.60
N ILE A 25 -11.32 -9.25 6.04
CA ILE A 25 -12.47 -8.36 6.29
C ILE A 25 -12.63 -7.32 5.17
N LEU A 26 -11.95 -7.49 4.03
CA LEU A 26 -12.03 -6.54 2.94
C LEU A 26 -13.44 -6.52 2.32
N PRO A 27 -14.00 -5.34 2.01
CA PRO A 27 -15.28 -5.25 1.33
C PRO A 27 -15.21 -5.94 -0.04
N SER A 28 -16.33 -6.52 -0.48
CA SER A 28 -16.44 -7.00 -1.86
C SER A 28 -16.20 -5.85 -2.85
N ARG A 29 -15.79 -6.17 -4.08
CA ARG A 29 -15.55 -5.14 -5.12
C ARG A 29 -16.74 -4.19 -5.28
N ARG A 30 -17.97 -4.71 -5.21
CA ARG A 30 -19.20 -3.92 -5.29
C ARG A 30 -19.36 -2.96 -4.11
N GLN A 31 -19.17 -3.43 -2.87
CA GLN A 31 -19.24 -2.58 -1.67
C GLN A 31 -18.15 -1.50 -1.70
N LEU A 32 -16.96 -1.86 -2.18
CA LEU A 32 -15.83 -0.95 -2.29
C LEU A 32 -16.10 0.15 -3.35
N ASP A 33 -16.68 -0.24 -4.48
CA ASP A 33 -17.15 0.69 -5.51
C ASP A 33 -18.28 1.60 -4.97
N GLU A 34 -19.23 1.07 -4.19
CA GLU A 34 -20.30 1.88 -3.57
C GLU A 34 -19.74 2.90 -2.57
N ILE A 35 -18.74 2.52 -1.76
CA ILE A 35 -18.06 3.41 -0.80
C ILE A 35 -17.28 4.52 -1.51
N ILE A 36 -16.48 4.16 -2.52
CA ILE A 36 -15.60 5.10 -3.24
C ILE A 36 -16.42 6.03 -4.13
N TYR A 37 -17.37 5.48 -4.88
CA TYR A 37 -18.03 6.21 -5.94
C TYR A 37 -19.36 6.84 -5.52
N ARG A 38 -20.02 6.40 -4.44
CA ARG A 38 -21.30 6.95 -3.92
C ARG A 38 -22.35 7.25 -5.00
N GLY A 39 -22.41 6.45 -6.07
CA GLY A 39 -23.33 6.66 -7.20
C GLY A 39 -22.77 7.43 -8.41
N HIS A 40 -21.60 8.05 -8.32
CA HIS A 40 -20.93 8.80 -9.42
C HIS A 40 -19.80 7.99 -10.08
N LYS A 41 -20.06 6.72 -10.41
CA LYS A 41 -19.04 5.74 -10.80
C LYS A 41 -18.21 6.13 -12.03
N ALA A 42 -18.83 6.69 -13.07
CA ALA A 42 -18.12 7.01 -14.30
C ALA A 42 -17.17 8.22 -14.13
N GLU A 43 -17.64 9.32 -13.53
CA GLU A 43 -16.85 10.55 -13.39
C GLU A 43 -15.72 10.43 -12.35
N LEU A 44 -15.97 9.70 -11.25
CA LEU A 44 -14.95 9.48 -10.22
C LEU A 44 -13.92 8.42 -10.62
N PHE A 45 -14.25 7.50 -11.54
CA PHE A 45 -13.30 6.49 -12.00
C PHE A 45 -12.12 7.14 -12.73
N ASP A 46 -12.36 8.07 -13.65
CA ASP A 46 -11.29 8.75 -14.38
C ASP A 46 -10.42 9.61 -13.46
N LYS A 47 -11.04 10.29 -12.49
CA LYS A 47 -10.33 11.03 -11.44
C LYS A 47 -9.46 10.11 -10.58
N TYR A 48 -9.99 8.95 -10.20
CA TYR A 48 -9.26 7.93 -9.44
C TYR A 48 -8.08 7.37 -10.24
N MET A 49 -8.28 7.05 -11.52
CA MET A 49 -7.22 6.55 -12.39
C MET A 49 -6.11 7.59 -12.62
N THR A 50 -6.49 8.87 -12.75
CA THR A 50 -5.54 9.97 -12.86
C THR A 50 -4.72 10.12 -11.57
N PHE A 51 -5.38 10.05 -10.42
CA PHE A 51 -4.72 10.08 -9.11
C PHE A 51 -3.74 8.91 -8.93
N ILE A 52 -4.14 7.69 -9.29
CA ILE A 52 -3.28 6.50 -9.24
C ILE A 52 -2.02 6.70 -10.10
N LYS A 53 -2.15 7.26 -11.31
CA LYS A 53 -1.00 7.53 -12.19
C LYS A 53 -0.01 8.53 -11.57
N ILE A 54 -0.52 9.60 -10.97
CA ILE A 54 0.31 10.59 -10.28
C ILE A 54 1.03 9.95 -9.08
N LEU A 55 0.31 9.17 -8.27
CA LEU A 55 0.92 8.44 -7.15
C LEU A 55 2.00 7.47 -7.61
N GLN A 56 1.79 6.77 -8.71
CA GLN A 56 2.78 5.85 -9.27
C GLN A 56 4.06 6.60 -9.66
N GLN A 57 3.95 7.74 -10.34
CA GLN A 57 5.11 8.56 -10.70
C GLN A 57 5.88 9.07 -9.47
N ILE A 58 5.17 9.50 -8.42
CA ILE A 58 5.80 9.90 -7.16
C ILE A 58 6.52 8.72 -6.53
N TYR A 59 5.87 7.55 -6.47
CA TYR A 59 6.46 6.34 -5.92
C TYR A 59 7.73 5.93 -6.67
N ASP A 60 7.69 5.93 -8.00
CA ASP A 60 8.83 5.57 -8.85
C ASP A 60 10.00 6.54 -8.65
N THR A 61 9.71 7.85 -8.52
CA THR A 61 10.73 8.87 -8.23
C THR A 61 11.37 8.65 -6.86
N ILE A 62 10.57 8.34 -5.84
CA ILE A 62 11.07 8.03 -4.50
C ILE A 62 11.93 6.75 -4.54
N GLN A 63 11.47 5.69 -5.22
CA GLN A 63 12.24 4.45 -5.35
C GLN A 63 13.59 4.68 -6.02
N ALA A 64 13.63 5.46 -7.11
CA ALA A 64 14.87 5.85 -7.78
C ALA A 64 15.82 6.60 -6.84
N PHE A 65 15.31 7.61 -6.11
CA PHE A 65 16.09 8.34 -5.12
C PHE A 65 16.68 7.43 -4.04
N TYR A 66 15.88 6.51 -3.48
CA TYR A 66 16.36 5.58 -2.45
C TYR A 66 17.41 4.60 -2.99
N ALA A 67 17.28 4.17 -4.26
CA ALA A 67 18.23 3.30 -4.92
C ALA A 67 19.58 4.00 -5.19
N GLU A 68 19.54 5.23 -5.70
CA GLU A 68 20.73 6.05 -5.96
C GLU A 68 21.53 6.35 -4.69
N ASN A 69 20.84 6.48 -3.55
CA ASN A 69 21.46 6.80 -2.27
C ASN A 69 21.79 5.55 -1.42
N ASN A 70 21.67 4.33 -1.96
CA ASN A 70 21.91 3.06 -1.26
C ASN A 70 21.11 2.87 0.05
N TYR A 71 19.97 3.52 0.21
CA TYR A 71 19.12 3.36 1.41
C TYR A 71 18.32 2.04 1.42
N LEU A 72 18.32 1.29 0.30
CA LEU A 72 17.57 0.04 0.11
C LEU A 72 18.43 -1.25 0.21
N GLN A 73 19.75 -1.13 0.45
CA GLN A 73 20.61 -2.27 0.83
C GLN A 73 20.59 -2.49 2.35
#